data_AF-A0A3R7QMJ1-F1
#
_entry.id   AF-A0A3R7QMJ1-F1
#
_cell.length_a   1.000
_cell.length_b   1.000
_cell.length_c   1.000
_cell.angle_alpha   90.00
_cell.angle_beta   90.00
_cell.angle_gamma   90.00
#
_symmetry.space_group_name_H-M   'P 1'
#
loop_
_entity.id
_entity.type
_entity.pdbx_description
1 polymer ?
#
loop_
_entity_poly.entity_id
_entity_poly.type
_entity_poly.pdbx_seq_one_letter_code
_entity_poly.pdbx_strand_id
1 'polypeptide(L)' 'MTYNFNQVQNLLLNNHCQITFRSLTSEKIHEGTYHIPKKIQSSGNKILVSNVHTSEYEDIEISTIENIVKVEV' A
#
# COMPACT_ATOMS: atom_id res chain seq x y z
N MET A 1 -9.63 -11.36 0.70
CA MET A 1 -8.36 -12.04 0.35
C MET A 1 -7.31 -11.52 1.31
N THR A 2 -6.38 -12.36 1.79
CA THR A 2 -5.29 -11.91 2.65
C THR A 2 -4.04 -11.76 1.81
N TYR A 3 -3.56 -10.53 1.66
CA TYR A 3 -2.30 -10.25 0.98
C TYR A 3 -1.12 -10.59 1.88
N ASN A 4 0.01 -11.00 1.29
CA ASN A 4 1.29 -11.06 1.99
C ASN A 4 2.23 -9.95 1.52
N PHE A 5 3.27 -9.67 2.31
CA PHE A 5 4.24 -8.59 2.04
C PHE A 5 4.78 -8.61 0.61
N ASN A 6 5.22 -9.78 0.14
CA ASN A 6 5.82 -9.90 -1.19
C ASN A 6 4.81 -9.62 -2.29
N GLN A 7 3.55 -10.04 -2.12
CA GLN A 7 2.48 -9.73 -3.07
C GLN A 7 2.21 -8.23 -3.14
N VAL A 8 2.02 -7.58 -1.99
CA VAL A 8 1.78 -6.12 -1.94
C VAL A 8 2.96 -5.36 -2.51
N GLN A 9 4.19 -5.71 -2.13
CA GLN A 9 5.39 -5.06 -2.63
C GLN A 9 5.52 -5.21 -4.15
N ASN A 10 5.32 -6.41 -4.69
CA ASN A 10 5.43 -6.64 -6.12
C ASN A 10 4.34 -5.92 -6.92
N LEU A 11 3.12 -5.79 -6.37
CA LEU A 11 2.04 -5.05 -7.00
C LEU A 11 2.38 -3.56 -7.08
N LEU A 12 2.93 -2.98 -6.01
CA LEU A 12 3.19 -1.54 -5.90
C LEU A 12 4.54 -1.11 -6.45
N LEU A 13 5.49 -2.02 -6.59
CA LEU A 13 6.83 -1.70 -7.10
C LEU A 13 6.72 -1.26 -8.56
N ASN A 14 7.08 -0.01 -8.84
CA ASN A 14 7.01 0.63 -10.16
C ASN A 14 5.61 0.65 -10.81
N ASN A 15 4.53 0.44 -10.03
CA ASN A 15 3.17 0.62 -10.50
C ASN A 15 2.43 1.57 -9.56
N HIS A 16 1.50 2.34 -10.11
CA HIS A 16 0.54 3.08 -9.31
C HIS A 16 -0.68 2.20 -9.07
N CYS A 17 -1.05 2.05 -7.81
CA CYS A 17 -2.24 1.29 -7.43
C CYS A 17 -3.08 2.10 -6.46
N GLN A 18 -4.39 2.02 -6.65
CA GLN A 18 -5.37 2.45 -5.66
C GLN A 18 -5.44 1.39 -4.57
N ILE A 19 -5.22 1.79 -3.32
CA ILE A 19 -5.26 0.92 -2.15
C ILE A 19 -6.38 1.39 -1.23
N THR A 20 -7.19 0.45 -0.77
CA THR A 20 -8.16 0.66 0.31
C THR A 20 -7.73 -0.15 1.53
N PHE A 21 -7.57 0.51 2.67
CA PHE A 21 -7.14 -0.16 3.90
C PHE A 21 -7.81 0.45 5.14
N ARG A 22 -7.98 -0.37 6.18
CA ARG A 22 -8.56 0.08 7.44
C ARG A 22 -7.51 0.62 8.40
N SER A 23 -7.88 1.65 9.16
CA SER A 23 -7.08 2.11 10.28
C SER A 23 -7.03 1.04 11.39
N LEU A 24 -5.87 0.90 12.04
CA LEU A 24 -5.71 -0.02 13.17
C LEU A 24 -6.37 0.49 14.46
N THR A 25 -6.49 1.82 14.60
CA THR A 25 -6.92 2.47 15.84
C THR A 25 -8.28 3.17 15.72
N SER A 26 -8.89 3.14 14.53
CA SER A 26 -10.20 3.71 14.30
C SER A 26 -10.98 2.88 13.28
N GLU A 27 -12.29 3.07 13.21
CA GLU A 27 -13.14 2.43 12.19
C GLU A 27 -13.04 3.11 10.81
N LYS A 28 -12.08 4.01 10.63
CA LYS A 28 -11.89 4.74 9.38
C LYS A 28 -11.29 3.85 8.31
N ILE A 29 -11.82 3.99 7.10
CA ILE A 29 -11.27 3.41 5.88
C ILE A 29 -10.49 4.51 5.17
N HIS A 30 -9.27 4.19 4.78
CA HIS A 30 -8.38 5.04 4.00
C HIS A 30 -8.33 4.53 2.57
N GLU A 31 -8.32 5.47 1.62
CA GLU A 31 -8.24 5.18 0.20
C GLU A 31 -7.31 6.19 -0.46
N GLY A 32 -6.41 5.71 -1.31
CA GLY A 32 -5.44 6.56 -1.99
C GLY A 32 -4.69 5.83 -3.09
N THR A 33 -3.98 6.61 -3.90
CA THR A 33 -3.11 6.09 -4.96
C THR A 33 -1.68 6.06 -4.45
N TYR A 34 -1.08 4.88 -4.46
CA TYR A 34 0.22 4.62 -3.88
C TYR A 34 1.14 3.88 -4.84
N HIS A 35 2.44 4.04 -4.63
CA HIS A 35 3.47 3.25 -5.30
C HIS A 35 4.67 3.00 -4.38
N ILE A 36 5.51 2.04 -4.76
CA ILE A 36 6.84 1.86 -4.16
C ILE A 36 7.89 2.26 -5.19
N PRO A 37 8.66 3.34 -4.95
CA PRO A 37 9.65 3.83 -5.91
C PRO A 37 10.91 2.95 -5.96
N LYS A 38 11.24 2.25 -4.87
CA LYS A 38 12.42 1.39 -4.78
C LYS A 38 12.21 0.24 -3.80
N LYS A 39 12.68 -0.95 -4.16
CA LYS A 39 12.66 -2.14 -3.31
C LYS A 39 13.75 -2.09 -2.24
N ILE A 40 13.52 -1.32 -1.18
CA ILE A 40 14.43 -1.19 -0.02
C ILE A 40 14.03 -2.05 1.18
N GLN A 41 12.81 -2.61 1.16
CA GLN A 41 12.25 -3.43 2.24
C GLN A 41 12.26 -4.91 1.80
N SER A 42 12.58 -5.84 2.70
CA SER A 42 12.72 -7.28 2.39
C SER A 42 11.60 -8.16 2.94
N SER A 43 11.00 -7.78 4.06
CA SER A 43 9.86 -8.46 4.69
C SER A 43 9.23 -7.56 5.78
N GLY A 44 8.01 -7.90 6.23
CA GLY A 44 7.34 -7.22 7.32
C GLY A 44 5.84 -7.42 7.33
N ASN A 45 5.18 -6.93 8.38
CA ASN A 45 3.72 -6.83 8.43
C ASN A 45 3.21 -5.45 7.97
N LYS A 46 4.14 -4.49 7.84
CA LYS A 46 3.89 -3.16 7.29
C LYS A 46 4.70 -2.98 6.02
N ILE A 47 4.24 -2.07 5.18
CA ILE A 47 4.96 -1.67 3.97
C ILE A 47 4.93 -0.15 3.83
N LEU A 48 6.11 0.44 3.69
CA LEU A 48 6.27 1.87 3.39
C LEU A 48 5.95 2.11 1.91
N VAL A 49 4.97 2.97 1.65
CA VAL A 49 4.52 3.37 0.31
C VAL A 49 4.57 4.88 0.16
N SER A 50 4.63 5.38 -1.07
CA SER A 50 4.54 6.81 -1.34
C SER A 50 3.17 7.14 -1.95
N ASN A 51 2.50 8.14 -1.39
CA ASN A 51 1.24 8.66 -1.89
C ASN A 51 1.52 9.55 -3.10
N VAL A 52 0.90 9.24 -4.23
CA VAL A 52 1.16 9.91 -5.51
C VAL A 52 0.69 11.38 -5.48
N HIS A 53 -0.31 11.72 -4.69
CA HIS A 53 -0.88 13.08 -4.65
C HIS A 53 -0.17 13.99 -3.65
N THR A 54 0.16 13.49 -2.47
CA THR A 54 0.80 14.30 -1.42
C THR A 54 2.31 14.21 -1.45
N SER A 55 2.89 13.22 -2.17
CA SER A 55 4.31 12.88 -2.12
C SER A 55 4.81 12.49 -0.71
N GLU A 56 3.90 12.24 0.22
CA GLU A 56 4.21 11.76 1.56
C GLU A 56 4.40 10.25 1.56
N TYR A 57 5.16 9.76 2.53
CA TYR A 57 5.30 8.32 2.76
C TYR A 57 4.35 7.87 3.86
N GLU A 58 3.72 6.73 3.65
CA GLU A 58 2.78 6.12 4.59
C GLU A 58 3.18 4.67 4.87
N ASP A 59 3.11 4.25 6.13
CA ASP A 59 3.27 2.86 6.54
C ASP A 59 1.90 2.19 6.58
N ILE A 60 1.68 1.21 5.69
CA ILE A 60 0.42 0.45 5.62
C ILE A 60 0.62 -0.93 6.23
N GLU A 61 -0.20 -1.28 7.22
CA GLU A 61 -0.28 -2.65 7.75
C GLU A 61 -0.96 -3.56 6.72
N ILE A 62 -0.25 -4.59 6.26
CA ILE A 62 -0.69 -5.46 5.17
C ILE A 62 -2.00 -6.18 5.50
N SER A 63 -2.17 -6.55 6.77
CA SER A 63 -3.38 -7.24 7.23
C SER A 63 -4.64 -6.38 7.18
N THR A 64 -4.51 -5.05 7.09
CA THR A 64 -5.66 -4.14 7.00
C THR A 64 -6.01 -3.74 5.57
N ILE A 65 -5.22 -4.20 4.58
CA ILE A 65 -5.49 -3.94 3.17
C ILE A 65 -6.70 -4.77 2.74
N GLU A 66 -7.78 -4.06 2.38
CA GLU A 66 -9.01 -4.66 1.89
C GLU A 66 -8.96 -4.86 0.37
N ASN A 67 -8.33 -3.92 -0.36
CA ASN A 67 -8.27 -3.95 -1.81
C ASN A 67 -7.00 -3.29 -2.39
N ILE A 68 -6.52 -3.81 -3.54
CA ILE A 68 -5.44 -3.21 -4.35
C ILE A 68 -5.86 -3.32 -5.82
N VAL A 69 -5.95 -2.19 -6.51
CA VAL A 69 -6.27 -2.14 -7.95
C VAL A 69 -5.19 -1.33 -8.66
N LYS A 70 -4.57 -1.92 -9.70
CA LYS A 70 -3.62 -1.19 -10.53
C LYS A 70 -4.37 -0.15 -11.34
N VAL A 71 -3.85 1.08 -11.35
CA VAL A 71 -4.40 2.20 -12.11
C VAL A 71 -3.43 2.60 -13.22
N GLU A 72 -3.97 2.96 -14.38
CA GLU A 72 -3.20 3.62 -15.44
C GLU A 72 -3.19 5.12 -15.12
N VAL A 73 -1.99 5.69 -14.98
CA VAL A 73 -1.77 7.10 -14.61
C VAL A 73 -0.99 7.78 -15.72
#